data_AF-A0A350JHA0-F1
#
_entry.id   AF-A0A350JHA0-F1
#
_cell.length_a   1.000
_cell.length_b   1.000
_cell.length_c   1.000
_cell.angle_alpha   90.00
_cell.angle_beta   90.00
_cell.angle_gamma   90.00
#
_symmetry.space_group_name_H-M   'P 1'
#
loop_
_entity.id
_entity.type
_entity.pdbx_description
1 polymer ?
#
loop_
_entity_poly.entity_id
_entity_poly.type
_entity_poly.pdbx_seq_one_letter_code
_entity_poly.pdbx_strand_id
1 'polypeptide(L)'
;MYVVTVTRGLCQTIESKRVDLSHVLCPGIDCALNVGNVITPNGDGVNDVWRVASDCDIVSFGLHIYNRWGQLVHSSDNAKFGWDGTVFGAPASEGVYYYELVFKDTVIVDVDNLDFRGSITLIR
;
A
#
# COMPACT_ATOMS: atom_id res chain seq x y z
N MET A 1 -0.86 7.44 30.07
CA MET A 1 -0.95 7.21 31.53
C MET A 1 -1.46 8.49 32.15
N TYR A 2 -2.51 8.44 32.96
CA TYR A 2 -2.94 9.62 33.73
C TYR A 2 -2.91 9.31 35.22
N VAL A 3 -2.57 10.34 36.00
CA VAL A 3 -2.50 10.30 37.45
C VAL A 3 -3.49 11.32 37.97
N VAL A 4 -4.48 10.86 38.74
CA VAL A 4 -5.48 11.71 39.38
C VAL A 4 -5.11 11.86 40.84
N THR A 5 -5.05 13.12 41.28
CA THR A 5 -4.87 13.46 42.67
C THR A 5 -6.18 14.04 43.20
N VAL A 6 -6.76 13.41 44.21
CA VAL A 6 -7.95 13.92 44.91
C VAL A 6 -7.53 14.42 46.28
N THR A 7 -7.81 15.69 46.57
CA THR A 7 -7.46 16.34 47.82
C THR A 7 -8.71 16.82 48.55
N ARG A 8 -8.81 16.53 49.85
CA ARG A 8 -9.85 17.06 50.74
C ARG A 8 -9.21 17.53 52.04
N GLY A 9 -9.09 18.85 52.20
CA GLY A 9 -8.38 19.45 53.34
C GLY A 9 -6.91 19.04 53.34
N LEU A 10 -6.44 18.43 54.43
CA LEU A 10 -5.06 17.91 54.56
C LEU A 10 -4.89 16.47 54.03
N CYS A 11 -5.97 15.82 53.59
CA CYS A 11 -5.92 14.46 53.08
C CYS A 11 -5.77 14.47 51.55
N GLN A 12 -4.89 13.62 51.03
CA GLN A 12 -4.67 13.42 49.61
C GLN A 12 -4.65 11.93 49.29
N THR A 13 -5.28 11.56 48.18
CA THR A 13 -5.12 10.25 47.57
C THR A 13 -4.69 10.40 46.11
N ILE A 14 -3.89 9.44 45.64
CA ILE A 14 -3.37 9.42 44.28
C ILE A 14 -3.82 8.09 43.67
N GLU A 15 -4.48 8.18 42.51
CA GLU A 15 -4.84 7.02 41.72
C GLU A 15 -4.23 7.15 40.33
N SER A 16 -3.63 6.07 39.84
CA SER A 16 -3.06 6.03 38.50
C SER A 16 -3.79 4.97 37.69
N LYS A 17 -4.21 5.35 36.46
CA LYS A 17 -4.77 4.40 35.52
C LYS A 17 -3.93 4.41 34.24
N ARG A 18 -3.48 3.23 33.85
CA ARG A 18 -2.92 3.01 32.51
C ARG A 18 -4.10 2.99 31.55
N VAL A 19 -4.03 3.81 30.51
CA VAL A 19 -4.92 3.70 29.36
C VAL A 19 -4.26 2.67 28.46
N ASP A 20 -4.91 1.54 28.30
CA ASP A 20 -4.50 0.51 27.37
C ASP A 20 -5.01 0.91 25.98
N LEU A 21 -4.08 1.20 25.06
CA LEU A 21 -4.40 1.57 23.68
C LEU A 21 -4.60 0.34 22.79
N SER A 22 -4.35 -0.88 23.28
CA SER A 22 -4.50 -2.11 22.50
C SER A 22 -5.92 -2.39 22.01
N HIS A 23 -6.92 -1.69 22.56
CA HIS A 23 -8.33 -1.77 22.19
C HIS A 23 -8.92 -0.44 21.69
N VAL A 24 -8.09 0.58 21.43
CA VAL A 24 -8.58 1.72 20.63
C VAL A 24 -8.73 1.18 19.22
N LEU A 25 -9.98 0.90 18.86
CA LEU A 25 -10.41 0.90 17.46
C LEU A 25 -10.20 2.34 16.98
N CYS A 26 -8.95 2.68 16.65
CA CYS A 26 -8.71 3.64 15.59
C CYS A 26 -9.59 3.11 14.45
N PRO A 27 -10.61 3.83 13.97
CA PRO A 27 -11.39 3.34 12.85
C PRO A 27 -10.35 2.99 11.79
N GLY A 28 -10.26 1.69 11.48
CA GLY A 28 -9.29 1.18 10.53
C GLY A 28 -9.63 1.80 9.20
N ILE A 29 -9.05 2.96 8.94
CA ILE A 29 -8.84 3.43 7.58
C ILE A 29 -7.49 2.83 7.21
N ASP A 30 -7.37 1.50 7.28
CA ASP A 30 -6.23 0.83 6.71
C ASP A 30 -6.47 0.90 5.21
N CYS A 31 -5.68 1.70 4.50
CA CYS A 31 -5.79 1.74 3.05
C CYS A 31 -5.51 0.34 2.49
N ALA A 32 -6.52 -0.27 1.88
CA ALA A 32 -6.39 -1.58 1.29
C ALA A 32 -5.97 -1.43 -0.16
N LEU A 33 -4.77 -1.90 -0.48
CA LEU A 33 -4.35 -2.08 -1.86
C LEU A 33 -4.84 -3.43 -2.39
N ASN A 34 -5.48 -3.39 -3.56
CA ASN A 34 -5.75 -4.56 -4.36
C ASN A 34 -4.82 -4.55 -5.57
N VAL A 35 -3.89 -5.52 -5.57
CA VAL A 35 -2.86 -5.66 -6.59
C VAL A 35 -2.95 -7.06 -7.19
N GLY A 36 -3.31 -7.13 -8.46
CA GLY A 36 -3.33 -8.39 -9.20
C GLY A 36 -1.93 -9.00 -9.37
N ASN A 37 -1.86 -10.27 -9.72
CA ASN A 37 -0.59 -10.98 -9.97
C ASN A 37 -0.50 -11.59 -11.38
N VAL A 38 -1.51 -11.38 -12.24
CA VAL A 38 -1.58 -11.90 -13.61
C VAL A 38 -2.06 -10.82 -14.56
N ILE A 39 -1.49 -10.79 -15.76
CA ILE A 39 -1.92 -9.98 -16.89
C ILE A 39 -1.98 -10.85 -18.15
N THR A 40 -3.07 -10.72 -18.92
CA THR A 40 -3.35 -11.43 -20.16
C THR A 40 -3.76 -10.42 -21.23
N PRO A 41 -2.81 -9.67 -21.83
CA PRO A 41 -3.10 -8.61 -22.80
C PRO A 41 -3.51 -9.22 -24.17
N ASN A 42 -4.72 -9.79 -24.21
CA ASN A 42 -5.32 -10.48 -25.36
C ASN A 42 -6.50 -9.69 -25.97
N GLY A 43 -6.92 -8.59 -25.32
CA GLY A 43 -7.98 -7.69 -25.78
C GLY A 43 -9.40 -8.14 -25.46
N ASP A 44 -9.59 -9.08 -24.52
CA ASP A 44 -10.92 -9.55 -24.09
C ASP A 44 -11.55 -8.68 -22.98
N GLY A 45 -10.82 -7.69 -22.47
CA GLY A 45 -11.22 -6.80 -21.39
C GLY A 45 -10.93 -7.32 -19.99
N VAL A 46 -10.38 -8.53 -19.85
CA VAL A 46 -10.11 -9.20 -18.57
C VAL A 46 -8.61 -9.33 -18.37
N ASN A 47 -8.09 -8.72 -17.30
CA ASN A 47 -6.66 -8.69 -16.98
C ASN A 47 -5.76 -8.19 -18.14
N ASP A 48 -6.30 -7.41 -19.08
CA ASP A 48 -5.51 -6.81 -20.17
C ASP A 48 -4.49 -5.78 -19.68
N VAL A 49 -4.79 -5.12 -18.56
CA VAL A 49 -3.96 -4.08 -17.96
C VAL A 49 -3.81 -4.35 -16.47
N TRP A 50 -2.58 -4.51 -16.03
CA TRP A 50 -2.24 -4.61 -14.62
C TRP A 50 -2.29 -3.22 -13.97
N ARG A 51 -3.03 -3.08 -12.86
CA ARG A 51 -3.22 -1.83 -12.13
C ARG A 51 -3.18 -2.08 -10.63
N VAL A 52 -2.75 -1.05 -9.89
CA VAL A 52 -2.90 -0.99 -8.43
C VAL A 52 -4.22 -0.27 -8.15
N ALA A 53 -5.15 -0.95 -7.49
CA ALA A 53 -6.37 -0.31 -6.99
C ALA A 53 -6.26 -0.08 -5.48
N SER A 54 -6.84 1.02 -5.02
CA SER A 54 -6.91 1.39 -3.60
C SER A 54 -8.35 1.79 -3.27
N ASP A 55 -8.76 1.57 -2.03
CA ASP A 55 -10.03 2.06 -1.48
C ASP A 55 -9.88 3.42 -0.76
N CYS A 56 -8.68 4.01 -0.83
CA CYS A 56 -8.30 5.25 -0.18
C CYS A 56 -7.70 6.26 -1.18
N ASP A 57 -7.62 7.53 -0.78
CA ASP A 57 -6.92 8.56 -1.55
C ASP A 57 -5.40 8.45 -1.35
N ILE A 58 -4.68 8.18 -2.44
CA ILE A 58 -3.22 8.10 -2.48
C ILE A 58 -2.64 9.51 -2.68
N VAL A 59 -1.85 9.98 -1.70
CA VAL A 59 -1.17 11.28 -1.68
C VAL A 59 0.19 11.22 -2.38
N SER A 60 0.89 10.09 -2.24
CA SER A 60 2.17 9.84 -2.88
C SER A 60 2.20 8.40 -3.37
N PHE A 61 2.74 8.19 -4.57
CA PHE A 61 2.83 6.90 -5.22
C PHE A 61 4.19 6.81 -5.91
N GLY A 62 4.84 5.65 -5.80
CA GLY A 62 6.08 5.34 -6.51
C GLY A 62 6.09 3.86 -6.85
N LEU A 63 6.02 3.55 -8.13
CA LEU A 63 5.99 2.19 -8.66
C LEU A 63 7.20 1.95 -9.55
N HIS A 64 7.85 0.81 -9.36
CA HIS A 64 8.90 0.30 -10.21
C HIS A 64 8.55 -1.12 -10.64
N ILE A 65 8.66 -1.43 -11.93
CA ILE A 65 8.45 -2.79 -12.48
C ILE A 65 9.76 -3.25 -13.12
N TYR A 66 10.16 -4.46 -12.80
CA TYR A 66 11.40 -5.10 -13.24
C TYR A 66 11.09 -6.38 -14.02
N ASN A 67 11.90 -6.66 -15.04
CA ASN A 67 11.88 -7.98 -15.67
C ASN A 67 12.58 -9.03 -14.79
N ARG A 68 12.55 -10.30 -15.22
CA ARG A 68 13.20 -11.42 -14.50
C ARG A 68 14.72 -11.28 -14.29
N TRP A 69 15.37 -10.37 -15.00
CA TRP A 69 16.80 -10.10 -14.89
C TRP A 69 17.12 -8.94 -13.94
N GLY A 70 16.11 -8.37 -13.28
CA GLY A 70 16.26 -7.21 -12.40
C GLY A 70 16.41 -5.89 -13.15
N GLN A 71 16.19 -5.86 -14.46
CA GLN A 71 16.20 -4.62 -15.23
C GLN A 71 14.87 -3.90 -15.06
N LEU A 72 14.93 -2.62 -14.69
CA LEU A 72 13.77 -1.72 -14.63
C LEU A 72 13.17 -1.56 -16.04
N VAL A 73 11.90 -1.88 -16.19
CA VAL A 73 11.15 -1.77 -17.44
C VAL A 73 10.10 -0.67 -17.41
N HIS A 74 9.58 -0.32 -16.22
CA HIS A 74 8.67 0.81 -16.01
C HIS A 74 8.91 1.45 -14.65
N SER A 75 8.66 2.76 -14.59
CA SER A 75 8.58 3.53 -13.35
C SER A 75 7.45 4.54 -13.45
N SER A 76 6.67 4.73 -12.39
CA SER A 76 5.59 5.72 -12.39
C SER A 76 5.28 6.23 -10.99
N ASP A 77 5.06 7.55 -10.89
CA ASP A 77 4.54 8.20 -9.68
C ASP A 77 3.03 8.48 -9.77
N ASN A 78 2.36 7.94 -10.79
CA ASN A 78 0.93 8.10 -10.99
C ASN A 78 0.18 6.87 -10.50
N ALA A 79 -0.62 7.01 -9.43
CA ALA A 79 -1.44 5.93 -8.89
C ALA A 79 -2.46 5.34 -9.88
N LYS A 80 -2.78 6.07 -10.96
CA LYS A 80 -3.65 5.59 -12.06
C LYS A 80 -2.89 4.87 -13.17
N PHE A 81 -1.58 4.72 -13.05
CA PHE A 81 -0.77 3.99 -14.02
C PHE A 81 -1.28 2.55 -14.16
N GLY A 82 -1.29 2.08 -15.39
CA GLY A 82 -1.57 0.70 -15.73
C GLY A 82 -0.55 0.18 -16.72
N TRP A 83 -0.09 -1.04 -16.50
CA TRP A 83 0.82 -1.70 -17.41
C TRP A 83 0.06 -2.70 -18.27
N ASP A 84 0.13 -2.54 -19.58
CA ASP A 84 -0.56 -3.36 -20.60
C ASP A 84 0.31 -4.51 -21.14
N GLY A 85 1.43 -4.80 -20.48
CA GLY A 85 2.36 -5.83 -20.94
C GLY A 85 3.24 -5.37 -22.12
N THR A 86 3.36 -4.07 -22.37
CA THR A 86 4.34 -3.49 -23.32
C THR A 86 5.57 -2.96 -22.59
N VAL A 87 6.74 -3.03 -23.20
CA VAL A 87 8.00 -2.46 -22.69
C VAL A 87 8.68 -1.73 -23.84
N PHE A 88 9.02 -0.45 -23.64
CA PHE A 88 9.60 0.43 -24.66
C PHE A 88 8.81 0.45 -26.00
N GLY A 89 7.48 0.36 -25.93
CA GLY A 89 6.60 0.40 -27.11
C GLY A 89 6.44 -0.92 -27.86
N ALA A 90 7.07 -2.01 -27.40
CA ALA A 90 6.92 -3.34 -27.96
C ALA A 90 6.26 -4.30 -26.95
N PRO A 91 5.59 -5.38 -27.40
CA PRO A 91 5.11 -6.43 -26.50
C PRO A 91 6.27 -7.01 -25.67
N ALA A 92 6.12 -7.00 -24.34
CA ALA A 92 7.10 -7.57 -23.42
C ALA A 92 7.11 -9.11 -23.52
N SER A 93 8.19 -9.79 -23.18
CA SER A 93 8.19 -11.27 -23.20
C SER A 93 7.21 -11.87 -22.18
N GLU A 94 6.67 -13.05 -22.46
CA GLU A 94 5.94 -13.82 -21.46
C GLU A 94 6.85 -14.22 -20.29
N GLY A 95 6.25 -14.32 -19.11
CA GLY A 95 6.93 -14.75 -17.89
C GLY A 95 6.64 -13.85 -16.70
N VAL A 96 7.52 -13.94 -15.69
CA VAL A 96 7.35 -13.25 -14.42
C VAL A 96 8.13 -11.95 -14.39
N TYR A 97 7.43 -10.90 -13.98
CA TYR A 97 7.93 -9.57 -13.68
C TYR A 97 7.77 -9.30 -12.19
N TYR A 98 8.55 -8.37 -11.66
CA TYR A 98 8.51 -8.00 -10.24
C TYR A 98 8.16 -6.53 -10.12
N TYR A 99 7.47 -6.16 -9.05
CA TYR A 99 7.22 -4.76 -8.76
C TYR A 99 7.63 -4.40 -7.34
N GLU A 100 8.03 -3.14 -7.19
CA GLU A 100 8.19 -2.45 -5.92
C GLU A 100 7.28 -1.23 -5.94
N LEU A 101 6.45 -1.10 -4.91
CA LEU A 101 5.46 -0.06 -4.77
C LEU A 101 5.62 0.59 -3.39
N VAL A 102 5.75 1.91 -3.39
CA VAL A 102 5.74 2.73 -2.19
C VAL A 102 4.59 3.72 -2.33
N PHE A 103 3.76 3.87 -1.30
CA PHE A 103 2.71 4.87 -1.32
C PHE A 103 2.48 5.50 0.06
N LYS A 104 1.82 6.65 0.04
CA LYS A 104 1.28 7.32 1.22
C LYS A 104 -0.17 7.63 0.97
N ASP A 105 -1.02 7.35 1.95
CA ASP A 105 -2.42 7.73 1.94
C ASP A 105 -2.66 8.98 2.81
N THR A 106 -3.93 9.37 2.94
CA THR A 106 -4.38 10.52 3.74
C THR A 106 -4.60 10.18 5.22
N VAL A 107 -4.34 8.94 5.65
CA VAL A 107 -4.69 8.45 6.97
C VAL A 107 -3.58 8.80 7.96
N ILE A 108 -3.97 9.47 9.05
CA ILE A 108 -3.07 10.15 9.99
C ILE A 108 -2.41 9.16 10.99
N VAL A 109 -2.66 7.86 10.86
CA VAL A 109 -1.90 6.88 11.63
C VAL A 109 -0.61 6.63 10.84
N ASP A 110 0.47 7.22 11.34
CA ASP A 110 1.85 7.11 10.84
C ASP A 110 2.33 5.65 10.97
N VAL A 111 1.69 4.76 10.20
CA VAL A 111 2.15 3.40 9.96
C VAL A 111 3.05 3.53 8.75
N ASP A 112 4.34 3.60 9.06
CA ASP A 112 5.49 3.20 8.24
C ASP A 112 5.25 3.15 6.72
N ASN A 113 6.01 3.95 5.94
CA ASN A 113 6.05 3.86 4.47
C ASN A 113 5.85 2.40 4.01
N LEU A 114 4.67 2.11 3.46
CA LEU A 114 4.30 0.74 3.16
C LEU A 114 4.96 0.35 1.83
N ASP A 115 6.06 -0.38 1.94
CA ASP A 115 6.77 -0.95 0.81
C ASP A 115 6.11 -2.29 0.41
N PHE A 116 5.34 -2.27 -0.67
CA PHE A 116 4.74 -3.45 -1.27
C PHE A 116 5.64 -4.03 -2.35
N ARG A 117 5.90 -5.33 -2.29
CA ARG A 117 6.67 -6.05 -3.31
C ARG A 117 5.92 -7.29 -3.73
N GLY A 118 5.96 -7.58 -5.03
CA GLY A 118 5.26 -8.73 -5.57
C GLY A 118 5.71 -9.08 -6.97
N SER A 119 4.95 -9.96 -7.60
CA SER A 119 5.21 -10.41 -8.96
C SER A 119 3.96 -10.32 -9.83
N ILE A 120 4.20 -10.19 -11.14
CA ILE A 120 3.19 -10.10 -12.19
C ILE A 120 3.54 -11.17 -13.21
N THR A 121 2.61 -12.09 -13.47
CA THR A 121 2.76 -13.11 -14.50
C THR A 121 2.10 -12.63 -15.77
N LEU A 122 2.89 -12.46 -16.83
CA LEU A 122 2.41 -12.11 -18.17
C LEU A 122 2.23 -13.37 -18.99
N ILE A 123 1.01 -13.58 -19.47
CA ILE A 123 0.60 -14.72 -20.31
C ILE A 123 -0.02 -14.16 -21.60
N ARG A 124 0.18 -14.83 -22.74
CA ARG A 124 -0.55 -14.53 -23.99
C ARG A 124 -1.15 -15.78 -24.61
#